data_AF-A0A6G9AFN9-F1
#
_entry.id   AF-A0A6G9AFN9-F1
#
_cell.length_a   1.000
_cell.length_b   1.000
_cell.length_c   1.000
_cell.angle_alpha   90.00
_cell.angle_beta   90.00
_cell.angle_gamma   90.00
#
_symmetry.space_group_name_H-M   'P 1'
#
loop_
_entity.id
_entity.type
_entity.pdbx_description
1 polymer ?
#
loop_
_entity_poly.entity_id
_entity_poly.type
_entity_poly.pdbx_seq_one_letter_code
_entity_poly.pdbx_strand_id
1 'polypeptide(L)'
;MRPARVAGIETLSSRFRLVELEGEALGNVAWTAGEKIQVAMGSGLSARTYTPMSWDAGNGRTRLLAFAHGDGPGSRWASGLREGDTCQFFGPRRSLDLADLGAPIVLFGDETSFGLAAALRDSLRAGGALHLFEATDIAESRPVLDSIGLGEARLIARSADGTHLASAESELLRLGANGAQFVLTGKASSIQRVGRVLKAAGVASSRIRAKAYWAPGKSGLD
;
A
#
# COMPACT_ATOMS: atom_id res chain seq x y z
N MET A 1 19.60 -11.41 -0.65
CA MET A 1 18.94 -10.53 0.34
C MET A 1 19.98 -9.55 0.85
N ARG A 2 19.60 -8.32 1.14
CA ARG A 2 20.48 -7.22 1.54
C ARG A 2 20.15 -6.81 2.98
N PRO A 3 21.15 -6.48 3.81
CA PRO A 3 20.93 -6.08 5.19
C PRO A 3 20.34 -4.67 5.27
N ALA A 4 19.47 -4.45 6.26
CA ALA A 4 19.08 -3.14 6.75
C ALA A 4 18.90 -3.20 8.27
N ARG A 5 18.96 -2.05 8.93
CA ARG A 5 18.66 -1.89 10.35
C ARG A 5 17.41 -1.04 10.50
N VAL A 6 16.65 -1.29 11.56
CA VAL A 6 15.52 -0.45 11.92
C VAL A 6 16.05 0.81 12.61
N ALA A 7 15.91 1.94 11.93
CA ALA A 7 16.36 3.25 12.41
C ALA A 7 15.36 3.91 13.37
N GLY A 8 14.08 3.62 13.18
CA GLY A 8 13.00 4.22 13.94
C GLY A 8 11.72 3.39 13.85
N ILE A 9 10.93 3.39 14.93
CA ILE A 9 9.58 2.82 14.89
C ILE A 9 8.58 3.72 15.61
N GLU A 10 7.49 4.01 14.91
CA GLU A 10 6.33 4.68 15.48
C GLU A 10 5.12 3.74 15.43
N THR A 11 4.47 3.55 16.58
CA THR A 11 3.22 2.78 16.67
C THR A 11 2.05 3.74 16.49
N LEU A 12 1.40 3.69 15.34
CA LEU A 12 0.26 4.56 15.00
C LEU A 12 -1.06 3.99 15.54
N SER A 13 -1.14 2.67 15.68
CA SER A 13 -2.24 1.96 16.32
C SER A 13 -1.84 0.53 16.71
N SER A 14 -2.78 -0.27 17.23
CA SER A 14 -2.50 -1.68 17.55
C SER A 14 -2.15 -2.52 16.31
N ARG A 15 -2.63 -2.15 15.13
CA ARG A 15 -2.33 -2.85 13.87
C ARG A 15 -1.39 -2.10 12.93
N PHE A 16 -1.07 -0.83 13.18
CA PHE A 16 -0.21 -0.04 12.30
C PHE A 16 1.08 0.38 12.97
N ARG A 17 2.21 -0.01 12.37
CA ARG A 17 3.54 0.47 12.74
C ARG A 17 4.24 1.09 11.55
N LEU A 18 4.72 2.31 11.72
CA LEU A 18 5.54 3.00 10.76
C LEU A 18 7.01 2.69 11.09
N VAL A 19 7.68 2.02 10.16
CA VAL A 19 9.03 1.49 10.33
C VAL A 19 9.96 2.24 9.40
N GLU A 20 11.01 2.85 9.94
CA GLU A 20 12.11 3.37 9.15
C GLU A 20 13.24 2.34 9.10
N LEU A 21 13.67 1.99 7.90
CA LEU A 21 14.83 1.15 7.64
C LEU A 21 15.98 2.01 7.12
N GLU A 22 17.19 1.69 7.56
CA GLU A 22 18.42 2.32 7.09
C GLU A 22 19.50 1.29 6.75
N GLY A 23 20.43 1.66 5.87
CA GLY A 23 21.62 0.88 5.56
C GLY A 23 22.20 1.17 4.18
N GLU A 24 23.47 0.82 3.98
CA GLU A 24 24.18 1.07 2.72
C GLU A 24 23.47 0.46 1.51
N ALA A 25 22.81 -0.67 1.68
CA ALA A 25 22.06 -1.35 0.62
C ALA A 25 20.83 -0.55 0.10
N LEU A 26 20.37 0.45 0.86
CA LEU A 26 19.30 1.35 0.47
C LEU A 26 19.85 2.62 -0.22
N GLY A 27 21.15 2.89 -0.08
CA GLY A 27 21.82 4.04 -0.68
C GLY A 27 22.03 3.89 -2.18
N ASN A 28 22.05 5.02 -2.91
CA ASN A 28 22.24 5.07 -4.37
C ASN A 28 21.28 4.17 -5.18
N VAL A 29 20.10 3.87 -4.62
CA VAL A 29 19.06 3.09 -5.27
C VAL A 29 18.05 4.03 -5.94
N ALA A 30 17.85 3.86 -7.24
CA ALA A 30 16.73 4.48 -7.93
C ALA A 30 15.44 3.74 -7.54
N TRP A 31 14.49 4.48 -6.95
CA TRP A 31 13.19 3.96 -6.56
C TRP A 31 12.08 4.83 -7.14
N THR A 32 10.98 4.21 -7.53
CA THR A 32 9.75 4.89 -7.92
C THR A 32 8.56 4.34 -7.14
N ALA A 33 7.57 5.20 -6.85
CA ALA A 33 6.33 4.77 -6.23
C ALA A 33 5.69 3.61 -6.99
N GLY A 34 5.18 2.61 -6.26
CA GLY A 34 4.63 1.38 -6.83
C GLY A 34 5.63 0.22 -6.91
N GLU A 35 6.92 0.46 -6.70
CA GLU A 35 7.87 -0.63 -6.44
C GLU A 35 7.70 -1.20 -5.04
N LYS A 36 8.10 -2.46 -4.86
CA LYS A 36 7.98 -3.21 -3.60
C LYS A 36 9.34 -3.66 -3.09
N ILE A 37 9.41 -3.91 -1.79
CA ILE A 37 10.47 -4.73 -1.18
C ILE A 37 9.86 -5.97 -0.53
N GLN A 38 10.67 -7.00 -0.37
CA GLN A 38 10.33 -8.18 0.40
C GLN A 38 11.24 -8.27 1.60
N VAL A 39 10.68 -8.30 2.81
CA VAL A 39 11.43 -8.42 4.06
C VAL A 39 11.35 -9.87 4.52
N ALA A 40 12.48 -10.47 4.89
CA ALA A 40 12.52 -11.81 5.49
C ALA A 40 11.92 -11.79 6.90
N MET A 41 11.12 -12.82 7.20
CA MET A 41 10.44 -12.99 8.49
C MET A 41 11.24 -13.94 9.40
N GLY A 42 12.55 -13.73 9.54
CA GLY A 42 13.42 -14.56 10.38
C GLY A 42 13.79 -15.92 9.76
N SER A 43 13.65 -17.01 10.51
CA SER A 43 14.12 -18.34 10.10
C SER A 43 13.22 -18.99 9.04
N GLY A 44 13.82 -19.35 7.91
CA GLY A 44 13.16 -20.02 6.76
C GLY A 44 13.03 -19.14 5.52
N LEU A 45 12.38 -19.67 4.48
CA LEU A 45 12.17 -18.97 3.18
C LEU A 45 10.97 -18.00 3.20
N SER A 46 10.51 -17.58 4.37
CA SER A 46 9.31 -16.76 4.47
C SER A 46 9.64 -15.27 4.40
N ALA A 47 9.03 -14.57 3.45
CA ALA A 47 9.13 -13.13 3.29
C ALA A 47 7.74 -12.49 3.24
N ARG A 48 7.68 -11.18 3.52
CA ARG A 48 6.48 -10.38 3.27
C ARG A 48 6.81 -9.19 2.40
N THR A 49 5.91 -8.95 1.47
CA THR A 49 5.97 -7.83 0.54
C THR A 49 5.45 -6.59 1.24
N TYR A 50 6.24 -5.52 1.20
CA TYR A 50 5.86 -4.18 1.66
C TYR A 50 6.05 -3.19 0.51
N THR A 51 5.20 -2.16 0.50
CA THR A 51 5.37 -1.01 -0.41
C THR A 51 6.08 0.09 0.36
N PRO A 52 7.30 0.50 -0.03
CA PRO A 52 7.91 1.71 0.46
C PRO A 52 7.01 2.92 0.31
N MET A 53 6.90 3.73 1.37
CA MET A 53 6.22 5.02 1.36
C MET A 53 7.12 6.13 0.82
N SER A 54 8.42 6.00 1.05
CA SER A 54 9.43 6.95 0.63
C SER A 54 10.78 6.25 0.48
N TRP A 55 11.68 6.88 -0.26
CA TRP A 55 13.06 6.42 -0.43
C TRP A 55 14.02 7.60 -0.44
N ASP A 56 14.92 7.64 0.53
CA ASP A 56 16.03 8.58 0.59
C ASP A 56 17.31 7.83 0.20
N ALA A 57 17.66 7.93 -1.08
CA ALA A 57 18.84 7.27 -1.62
C ALA A 57 20.15 7.91 -1.15
N GLY A 58 20.13 9.17 -0.68
CA GLY A 58 21.32 9.88 -0.21
C GLY A 58 21.72 9.41 1.19
N ASN A 59 20.74 9.25 2.08
CA ASN A 59 20.98 8.76 3.44
C ASN A 59 20.78 7.23 3.58
N GLY A 60 20.37 6.55 2.51
CA GLY A 60 20.12 5.11 2.52
C GLY A 60 18.97 4.73 3.46
N ARG A 61 17.83 5.42 3.34
CA ARG A 61 16.66 5.21 4.20
C ARG A 61 15.38 4.94 3.41
N THR A 62 14.49 4.15 3.98
CA THR A 62 13.13 3.96 3.46
C THR A 62 12.13 3.78 4.59
N ARG A 63 10.89 4.24 4.39
CA ARG A 63 9.81 4.10 5.36
C ARG A 63 8.77 3.10 4.87
N LEU A 64 8.31 2.22 5.76
CA LEU A 64 7.27 1.23 5.50
C LEU A 64 6.13 1.42 6.49
N LEU A 65 4.88 1.38 6.01
CA LEU A 65 3.73 1.21 6.89
C LEU A 65 3.37 -0.27 6.99
N ALA A 66 3.70 -0.88 8.11
CA ALA A 66 3.36 -2.27 8.39
C ALA A 66 1.96 -2.34 9.00
N PHE A 67 1.05 -2.99 8.28
CA PHE A 67 -0.28 -3.34 8.77
C PHE A 67 -0.33 -4.80 9.21
N ALA A 68 -0.62 -5.03 10.49
CA ALA A 68 -0.80 -6.35 11.07
C ALA A 68 -2.17 -6.91 10.66
N HIS A 69 -2.14 -7.74 9.62
CA HIS A 69 -3.33 -8.43 9.12
C HIS A 69 -3.41 -9.84 9.71
N GLY A 70 -4.23 -10.00 10.76
CA GLY A 70 -4.30 -11.23 11.55
C GLY A 70 -2.97 -11.58 12.23
N ASP A 71 -2.76 -12.84 12.59
CA ASP A 71 -1.59 -13.25 13.39
C ASP A 71 -0.47 -13.91 12.57
N GLY A 72 -0.35 -13.60 11.28
CA GLY A 72 0.65 -14.19 10.39
C GLY A 72 2.10 -13.77 10.69
N PRO A 73 3.11 -14.40 10.05
CA PRO A 73 4.52 -14.04 10.20
C PRO A 73 4.82 -12.54 10.03
N GLY A 74 4.16 -11.87 9.08
CA GLY A 74 4.28 -10.42 8.87
C GLY A 74 3.81 -9.59 10.06
N SER A 75 2.66 -9.95 10.62
CA SER A 75 2.11 -9.28 11.80
C SER A 75 3.00 -9.49 13.01
N ARG A 76 3.49 -10.73 13.24
CA ARG A 76 4.41 -11.02 14.35
C ARG A 76 5.74 -10.29 14.21
N TRP A 77 6.30 -10.26 13.00
CA TRP A 77 7.51 -9.50 12.71
C TRP A 77 7.28 -8.02 12.99
N ALA A 78 6.22 -7.43 12.42
CA ALA A 78 5.90 -6.04 12.61
C ALA A 78 5.70 -5.71 14.09
N SER A 79 4.90 -6.47 14.83
CA SER A 79 4.63 -6.22 16.26
C SER A 79 5.84 -6.43 17.17
N GLY A 80 6.77 -7.33 16.81
CA GLY A 80 7.97 -7.62 17.59
C GLY A 80 9.14 -6.67 17.34
N LEU A 81 9.11 -5.92 16.23
CA LEU A 81 10.22 -5.10 15.77
C LEU A 81 10.60 -4.00 16.77
N ARG A 82 11.90 -3.76 16.94
CA ARG A 82 12.48 -2.69 17.79
C ARG A 82 13.50 -1.89 17.01
N GLU A 83 13.71 -0.65 17.42
CA GLU A 83 14.83 0.14 16.93
C GLU A 83 16.16 -0.58 17.20
N GLY A 84 17.06 -0.55 16.23
CA GLY A 84 18.32 -1.29 16.27
C GLY A 84 18.23 -2.73 15.72
N ASP A 85 17.03 -3.31 15.57
CA ASP A 85 16.88 -4.64 15.00
C ASP A 85 17.42 -4.70 13.56
N THR A 86 18.06 -5.81 13.21
CA THR A 86 18.50 -6.07 11.83
C THR A 86 17.44 -6.85 11.08
N CYS A 87 17.23 -6.50 9.81
CA CYS A 87 16.40 -7.26 8.89
C CYS A 87 17.12 -7.51 7.56
N GLN A 88 16.62 -8.47 6.80
CA GLN A 88 17.10 -8.79 5.47
C GLN A 88 15.99 -8.51 4.49
N PHE A 89 16.28 -7.80 3.40
CA PHE A 89 15.29 -7.46 2.40
C PHE A 89 15.76 -7.75 0.96
N PHE A 90 14.81 -7.78 0.03
CA PHE A 90 15.05 -7.88 -1.41
C PHE A 90 14.21 -6.85 -2.16
N GLY A 91 14.71 -6.36 -3.28
CA GLY A 91 14.16 -5.20 -3.99
C GLY A 91 14.89 -3.89 -3.66
N PRO A 92 14.45 -2.72 -4.15
CA PRO A 92 13.13 -2.53 -4.75
C PRO A 92 13.00 -3.31 -6.06
N ARG A 93 11.79 -3.83 -6.29
CA ARG A 93 11.42 -4.48 -7.54
C ARG A 93 10.16 -3.85 -8.09
N ARG A 94 10.07 -3.77 -9.41
CA ARG A 94 8.85 -3.42 -10.12
C ARG A 94 7.69 -4.29 -9.63
N SER A 95 6.59 -3.65 -9.27
CA SER A 95 5.36 -4.31 -8.80
C SER A 95 4.15 -3.67 -9.46
N LEU A 96 4.06 -2.35 -9.37
CA LEU A 96 3.03 -1.56 -10.03
C LEU A 96 3.71 -0.39 -10.74
N ASP A 97 3.55 -0.32 -12.06
CA ASP A 97 4.07 0.80 -12.84
C ASP A 97 3.09 1.96 -12.82
N LEU A 98 3.55 3.09 -12.31
CA LEU A 98 2.77 4.31 -12.08
C LEU A 98 3.37 5.51 -12.84
N ALA A 99 4.46 5.31 -13.58
CA ALA A 99 5.24 6.40 -14.19
C ALA A 99 4.48 7.15 -15.30
N ASP A 100 3.54 6.48 -15.96
CA ASP A 100 2.74 7.01 -17.07
C ASP A 100 1.32 7.45 -16.66
N LEU A 101 1.03 7.50 -15.35
CA LEU A 101 -0.29 7.89 -14.88
C LEU A 101 -0.54 9.39 -15.07
N GLY A 102 -1.61 9.71 -15.79
CA GLY A 102 -2.12 11.07 -15.97
C GLY A 102 -3.20 11.39 -14.94
N ALA A 103 -3.20 12.63 -14.44
CA ALA A 103 -4.27 13.12 -13.58
C ALA A 103 -5.61 13.23 -14.36
N PRO A 104 -6.78 13.07 -13.68
CA PRO A 104 -6.92 12.77 -12.25
C PRO A 104 -6.69 11.29 -11.94
N ILE A 105 -6.02 11.00 -10.83
CA ILE A 105 -5.72 9.63 -10.38
C ILE A 105 -6.61 9.30 -9.18
N VAL A 106 -7.15 8.08 -9.16
CA VAL A 106 -7.91 7.53 -8.05
C VAL A 106 -7.25 6.24 -7.60
N LEU A 107 -6.84 6.19 -6.33
CA LEU A 107 -6.40 4.96 -5.70
C LEU A 107 -7.56 4.36 -4.90
N PHE A 108 -7.91 3.12 -5.23
CA PHE A 108 -8.80 2.28 -4.43
C PHE A 108 -8.02 1.13 -3.79
N GLY A 109 -8.24 0.90 -2.51
CA GLY A 109 -7.70 -0.28 -1.83
C GLY A 109 -8.16 -0.41 -0.39
N ASP A 110 -7.30 -0.97 0.44
CA ASP A 110 -7.55 -1.18 1.86
C ASP A 110 -6.38 -0.71 2.73
N GLU A 111 -6.36 -1.09 4.01
CA GLU A 111 -5.30 -0.76 4.97
C GLU A 111 -3.88 -1.07 4.45
N THR A 112 -3.73 -2.13 3.65
CA THR A 112 -2.43 -2.54 3.06
C THR A 112 -1.97 -1.60 1.94
N SER A 113 -2.85 -0.72 1.46
CA SER A 113 -2.61 0.22 0.36
C SER A 113 -2.22 1.62 0.84
N PHE A 114 -2.32 1.91 2.14
CA PHE A 114 -2.03 3.24 2.70
C PHE A 114 -0.58 3.68 2.42
N GLY A 115 0.36 2.74 2.48
CA GLY A 115 1.76 3.03 2.18
C GLY A 115 1.99 3.46 0.72
N LEU A 116 1.27 2.84 -0.23
CA LEU A 116 1.32 3.23 -1.64
C LEU A 116 0.72 4.61 -1.86
N ALA A 117 -0.39 4.93 -1.18
CA ALA A 117 -1.02 6.24 -1.26
C ALA A 117 -0.10 7.36 -0.77
N ALA A 118 0.65 7.12 0.32
CA ALA A 118 1.65 8.08 0.79
C ALA A 118 2.77 8.29 -0.25
N ALA A 119 3.28 7.21 -0.85
CA ALA A 119 4.28 7.28 -1.92
C ALA A 119 3.79 8.03 -3.15
N LEU A 120 2.53 7.80 -3.55
CA LEU A 120 1.91 8.49 -4.68
C LEU A 120 1.72 9.98 -4.42
N ARG A 121 1.28 10.38 -3.23
CA ARG A 121 1.16 11.80 -2.87
C ARG A 121 2.48 12.53 -3.09
N ASP A 122 3.59 11.97 -2.62
CA ASP A 122 4.90 12.61 -2.69
C ASP A 122 5.49 12.60 -4.13
N SER A 123 4.97 11.74 -5.01
CA SER A 123 5.43 11.59 -6.40
C SER A 123 4.67 12.48 -7.41
N LEU A 124 3.48 12.96 -7.08
CA LEU A 124 2.62 13.68 -8.03
C LEU A 124 2.88 15.19 -8.03
N ARG A 125 3.18 15.75 -9.22
CA ARG A 125 3.68 17.12 -9.37
C ARG A 125 2.62 18.23 -9.39
N ALA A 126 1.33 17.96 -9.57
CA ALA A 126 0.31 19.03 -9.61
C ALA A 126 -1.18 18.62 -9.48
N GLY A 127 -1.53 17.33 -9.40
CA GLY A 127 -2.92 16.89 -9.52
C GLY A 127 -3.54 16.21 -8.29
N GLY A 128 -2.71 15.79 -7.32
CA GLY A 128 -3.14 14.91 -6.23
C GLY A 128 -3.71 13.58 -6.69
N ALA A 129 -3.69 12.58 -5.82
CA ALA A 129 -4.51 11.38 -6.00
C ALA A 129 -5.72 11.48 -5.07
N LEU A 130 -6.90 11.10 -5.56
CA LEU A 130 -8.04 10.83 -4.71
C LEU A 130 -7.87 9.44 -4.12
N HIS A 131 -8.05 9.32 -2.81
CA HIS A 131 -7.89 8.06 -2.10
C HIS A 131 -9.25 7.59 -1.58
N LEU A 132 -9.62 6.36 -1.96
CA LEU A 132 -10.84 5.70 -1.50
C LEU A 132 -10.47 4.32 -0.95
N PHE A 133 -10.72 4.09 0.34
CA PHE A 133 -10.35 2.83 0.96
C PHE A 133 -11.55 2.12 1.56
N GLU A 134 -11.63 0.81 1.37
CA GLU A 134 -12.39 -0.05 2.27
C GLU A 134 -11.54 -0.30 3.54
N ALA A 135 -12.14 -0.19 4.71
CA ALA A 135 -11.43 -0.39 5.97
C ALA A 135 -12.20 -1.29 6.91
N THR A 136 -11.49 -2.18 7.59
CA THR A 136 -12.04 -3.05 8.64
C THR A 136 -12.50 -2.23 9.84
N ASP A 137 -11.72 -1.20 10.20
CA ASP A 137 -11.99 -0.31 11.31
C ASP A 137 -11.71 1.14 10.89
N ILE A 138 -12.76 1.95 10.81
CA ILE A 138 -12.68 3.36 10.43
C ILE A 138 -12.06 4.20 11.54
N ALA A 139 -12.37 3.89 12.80
CA ALA A 139 -11.91 4.64 13.95
C ALA A 139 -10.40 4.45 14.17
N GLU A 140 -9.87 3.28 13.83
CA GLU A 140 -8.42 3.06 13.80
C GLU A 140 -7.76 3.64 12.54
N SER A 141 -8.39 3.47 11.36
CA SER A 141 -7.77 3.88 10.09
C SER A 141 -7.65 5.39 9.92
N ARG A 142 -8.62 6.17 10.43
CA ARG A 142 -8.64 7.63 10.26
C ARG A 142 -7.41 8.31 10.89
N PRO A 143 -7.11 8.12 12.20
CA PRO A 143 -5.91 8.70 12.80
C PRO A 143 -4.61 8.27 12.11
N VAL A 144 -4.51 7.01 11.66
CA VAL A 144 -3.34 6.52 10.93
C VAL A 144 -3.14 7.27 9.62
N LEU A 145 -4.22 7.48 8.85
CA LEU A 145 -4.19 8.26 7.62
C LEU A 145 -3.83 9.72 7.89
N ASP A 146 -4.34 10.32 8.96
CA ASP A 146 -3.99 11.68 9.37
C ASP A 146 -2.48 11.79 9.67
N SER A 147 -1.93 10.86 10.47
CA SER A 147 -0.50 10.84 10.84
C SER A 147 0.44 10.69 9.65
N ILE A 148 -0.02 10.04 8.56
CA ILE A 148 0.78 9.89 7.34
C ILE A 148 0.42 10.90 6.26
N GLY A 149 -0.35 11.95 6.56
CA GLY A 149 -0.67 13.04 5.63
C GLY A 149 -1.69 12.67 4.53
N LEU A 150 -2.66 11.82 4.87
CA LEU A 150 -3.73 11.34 3.99
C LEU A 150 -5.13 11.54 4.63
N GLY A 151 -5.29 12.55 5.49
CA GLY A 151 -6.52 12.78 6.25
C GLY A 151 -7.77 13.05 5.40
N GLU A 152 -7.61 13.51 4.15
CA GLU A 152 -8.70 13.70 3.19
C GLU A 152 -9.16 12.41 2.50
N ALA A 153 -8.53 11.26 2.79
CA ALA A 153 -8.93 9.99 2.21
C ALA A 153 -10.36 9.61 2.61
N ARG A 154 -11.15 9.15 1.64
CA ARG A 154 -12.50 8.62 1.91
C ARG A 154 -12.39 7.18 2.38
N LEU A 155 -13.09 6.87 3.46
CA LEU A 155 -13.14 5.54 4.04
C LEU A 155 -14.55 4.97 3.94
N ILE A 156 -14.64 3.71 3.54
CA ILE A 156 -15.87 2.92 3.52
C ILE A 156 -15.69 1.75 4.49
N ALA A 157 -16.58 1.60 5.46
CA ALA A 157 -16.53 0.48 6.39
C ALA A 157 -16.77 -0.85 5.66
N ARG A 158 -15.87 -1.81 5.84
CA ARG A 158 -15.97 -3.14 5.24
C ARG A 158 -17.11 -3.92 5.89
N SER A 159 -18.07 -4.34 5.08
CA SER A 159 -19.10 -5.30 5.47
C SER A 159 -18.66 -6.74 5.15
N ALA A 160 -19.04 -7.70 5.99
CA ALA A 160 -18.67 -9.11 5.82
C ALA A 160 -19.24 -9.74 4.53
N ASP A 161 -20.43 -9.29 4.13
CA ASP A 161 -21.14 -9.72 2.90
C ASP A 161 -20.64 -9.00 1.62
N GLY A 162 -19.74 -8.02 1.75
CA GLY A 162 -19.22 -7.25 0.62
C GLY A 162 -20.19 -6.23 0.01
N THR A 163 -21.34 -5.96 0.63
CA THR A 163 -22.32 -4.96 0.15
C THR A 163 -21.75 -3.53 0.12
N HIS A 164 -20.86 -3.20 1.04
CA HIS A 164 -20.16 -1.90 1.09
C HIS A 164 -19.43 -1.54 -0.22
N LEU A 165 -19.02 -2.54 -1.02
CA LEU A 165 -18.36 -2.31 -2.31
C LEU A 165 -19.27 -1.62 -3.33
N ALA A 166 -20.60 -1.70 -3.19
CA ALA A 166 -21.53 -0.97 -4.06
C ALA A 166 -21.33 0.56 -3.94
N SER A 167 -21.04 1.06 -2.74
CA SER A 167 -20.72 2.48 -2.52
C SER A 167 -19.40 2.86 -3.18
N ALA A 168 -18.38 1.98 -3.11
CA ALA A 168 -17.11 2.21 -3.79
C ALA A 168 -17.27 2.19 -5.31
N GLU A 169 -18.01 1.22 -5.85
CA GLU A 169 -18.31 1.09 -7.27
C GLU A 169 -19.00 2.34 -7.83
N SER A 170 -20.03 2.83 -7.15
CA SER A 170 -20.76 4.04 -7.55
C SER A 170 -19.84 5.26 -7.66
N GLU A 171 -18.98 5.47 -6.66
CA GLU A 171 -18.06 6.61 -6.66
C GLU A 171 -16.97 6.48 -7.73
N LEU A 172 -16.39 5.29 -7.88
CA LEU A 172 -15.35 5.04 -8.88
C LEU A 172 -15.91 5.13 -10.31
N LEU A 173 -17.15 4.71 -10.56
CA LEU A 173 -17.81 4.90 -11.85
C LEU A 173 -18.00 6.39 -12.18
N ARG A 174 -18.43 7.20 -11.21
CA ARG A 174 -18.56 8.65 -11.36
C ARG A 174 -17.22 9.29 -11.75
N LEU A 175 -16.14 8.91 -11.06
CA LEU A 175 -14.79 9.41 -11.35
C LEU A 175 -14.27 8.90 -12.72
N GLY A 176 -14.63 7.67 -13.09
CA GLY A 176 -14.28 7.07 -14.38
C GLY A 176 -14.89 7.79 -15.56
N ALA A 177 -16.15 8.23 -15.43
CA ALA A 177 -16.82 9.07 -16.43
C ALA A 177 -16.10 10.41 -16.65
N ASN A 178 -15.40 10.93 -15.63
CA ASN A 178 -14.63 12.17 -15.68
C ASN A 178 -13.16 11.97 -16.11
N GLY A 179 -12.83 10.84 -16.74
CA GLY A 179 -11.50 10.61 -17.30
C GLY A 179 -10.45 10.10 -16.31
N ALA A 180 -10.81 9.78 -15.06
CA ALA A 180 -9.85 9.33 -14.05
C ALA A 180 -9.08 8.06 -14.43
N GLN A 181 -7.83 7.98 -13.99
CA GLN A 181 -7.03 6.77 -14.03
C GLN A 181 -7.07 6.10 -12.65
N PHE A 182 -7.03 4.76 -12.63
CA PHE A 182 -7.29 3.97 -11.44
C PHE A 182 -6.07 3.16 -11.04
N VAL A 183 -5.76 3.22 -9.76
CA VAL A 183 -4.80 2.34 -9.07
C VAL A 183 -5.60 1.48 -8.10
N LEU A 184 -5.64 0.17 -8.32
CA LEU A 184 -6.43 -0.77 -7.52
C LEU A 184 -5.50 -1.74 -6.76
N THR A 185 -5.39 -1.60 -5.44
CA THR A 185 -4.52 -2.45 -4.61
C THR A 185 -5.26 -3.01 -3.38
N GLY A 186 -4.65 -3.94 -2.64
CA GLY A 186 -5.27 -4.56 -1.46
C GLY A 186 -5.90 -5.93 -1.74
N LYS A 187 -7.08 -6.18 -1.17
CA LYS A 187 -7.78 -7.48 -1.26
C LYS A 187 -8.13 -7.87 -2.69
N ALA A 188 -7.65 -9.04 -3.13
CA ALA A 188 -7.82 -9.53 -4.50
C ALA A 188 -9.27 -9.52 -5.00
N SER A 189 -10.21 -10.03 -4.19
CA SER A 189 -11.62 -10.10 -4.57
C SER A 189 -12.25 -8.72 -4.79
N SER A 190 -11.88 -7.74 -3.97
CA SER A 190 -12.44 -6.40 -4.04
C SER A 190 -11.95 -5.65 -5.28
N ILE A 191 -10.64 -5.67 -5.53
CA ILE A 191 -10.07 -4.99 -6.71
C ILE A 191 -10.51 -5.66 -8.03
N GLN A 192 -10.72 -6.99 -8.02
CA GLN A 192 -11.25 -7.70 -9.18
C GLN A 192 -12.71 -7.31 -9.46
N ARG A 193 -13.52 -7.17 -8.41
CA ARG A 193 -14.91 -6.75 -8.51
C ARG A 193 -15.01 -5.32 -9.05
N VAL A 194 -14.32 -4.37 -8.42
CA VAL A 194 -14.25 -2.97 -8.85
C VAL A 194 -13.71 -2.85 -10.28
N GLY A 195 -12.60 -3.53 -10.59
CA GLY A 195 -12.00 -3.50 -11.92
C GLY A 195 -12.93 -4.04 -13.01
N ARG A 196 -13.75 -5.06 -12.71
CA ARG A 196 -14.76 -5.57 -13.65
C ARG A 196 -15.86 -4.54 -13.91
N VAL A 197 -16.35 -3.88 -12.86
CA VAL A 197 -17.38 -2.85 -12.96
C VAL A 197 -16.90 -1.66 -13.79
N LEU A 198 -15.69 -1.17 -13.54
CA LEU A 198 -15.08 -0.09 -14.34
C LEU A 198 -14.97 -0.46 -15.83
N LYS A 199 -14.50 -1.67 -16.14
CA LYS A 199 -14.39 -2.15 -17.52
C LYS A 199 -15.76 -2.30 -18.20
N ALA A 200 -16.76 -2.82 -17.48
CA ALA A 200 -18.13 -2.95 -17.99
C ALA A 200 -18.76 -1.57 -18.31
N ALA A 201 -18.36 -0.53 -17.59
CA ALA A 201 -18.75 0.85 -17.86
C ALA A 201 -17.88 1.55 -18.92
N GLY A 202 -17.01 0.83 -19.63
CA GLY A 202 -16.21 1.36 -20.74
C GLY A 202 -14.88 2.01 -20.34
N VAL A 203 -14.43 1.91 -19.08
CA VAL A 203 -13.09 2.38 -18.71
C VAL A 203 -12.04 1.49 -19.37
N ALA A 204 -11.21 2.10 -20.23
CA ALA A 204 -10.14 1.40 -20.93
C ALA A 204 -9.16 0.73 -19.95
N SER A 205 -8.69 -0.48 -20.27
CA SER A 205 -7.74 -1.21 -19.42
C SER A 205 -6.41 -0.44 -19.22
N SER A 206 -6.02 0.40 -20.19
CA SER A 206 -4.85 1.28 -20.07
C SER A 206 -4.99 2.34 -18.98
N ARG A 207 -6.21 2.64 -18.51
CA ARG A 207 -6.49 3.54 -17.39
C ARG A 207 -6.59 2.82 -16.05
N ILE A 208 -6.35 1.50 -15.99
CA ILE A 208 -6.46 0.71 -14.75
C ILE A 208 -5.13 -0.01 -14.49
N ARG A 209 -4.47 0.34 -13.38
CA ARG A 209 -3.33 -0.39 -12.81
C ARG A 209 -3.84 -1.16 -11.60
N ALA A 210 -3.64 -2.47 -11.56
CA ALA A 210 -4.17 -3.31 -10.48
C ALA A 210 -3.12 -4.28 -9.95
N LYS A 211 -3.02 -4.40 -8.62
CA LYS A 211 -2.13 -5.35 -7.95
C LYS A 211 -2.76 -5.87 -6.67
N ALA A 212 -3.09 -7.16 -6.64
CA ALA A 212 -3.56 -7.82 -5.42
C ALA A 212 -2.40 -7.92 -4.42
N TYR A 213 -2.63 -7.45 -3.19
CA TYR A 213 -1.65 -7.53 -2.10
C TYR A 213 -1.92 -8.73 -1.19
N TRP A 214 -3.19 -9.10 -1.04
CA TRP A 214 -3.57 -10.27 -0.26
C TRP A 214 -4.88 -10.89 -0.78
N ALA A 215 -5.11 -12.14 -0.40
CA ALA A 215 -6.37 -12.84 -0.64
C ALA A 215 -6.66 -13.78 0.55
N PRO A 216 -7.92 -13.94 0.96
CA PRO A 216 -8.28 -14.93 1.99
C PRO A 216 -7.73 -16.32 1.65
N GLY A 217 -7.12 -16.98 2.64
CA GLY A 217 -6.54 -18.32 2.47
C GLY A 217 -5.23 -18.38 1.67
N LYS A 218 -4.67 -17.25 1.25
CA LYS A 218 -3.37 -17.19 0.57
C LYS A 218 -2.32 -16.53 1.46
N SER A 219 -1.08 -17.00 1.37
CA SER A 219 0.05 -16.47 2.12
C SER A 219 1.17 -16.05 1.16
N GLY A 220 1.78 -14.88 1.42
CA GLY A 220 2.98 -14.45 0.72
C GLY A 220 2.78 -14.14 -0.77
N LEU A 221 1.68 -13.47 -1.14
CA LEU A 221 1.53 -12.97 -2.51
C LEU A 221 2.71 -12.05 -2.86
N ASP A 222 3.28 -12.29 -4.04
CA ASP A 222 4.27 -11.40 -4.66
C ASP A 222 3.58 -10.37 -5.55
#